data_AF-A0A0Q0RJ06-F1
#
_entry.id   AF-A0A0Q0RJ06-F1
#
_cell.length_a   1.000
_cell.length_b   1.000
_cell.length_c   1.000
_cell.angle_alpha   90.00
_cell.angle_beta   90.00
_cell.angle_gamma   90.00
#
_symmetry.space_group_name_H-M   'P 1'
#
loop_
_entity.id
_entity.type
_entity.pdbx_description
1 polymer ?
#
loop_
_entity_poly.entity_id
_entity_poly.type
_entity_poly.pdbx_seq_one_letter_code
_entity_poly.pdbx_strand_id
1 'polypeptide(L)'
;MNYRFENLDKKLINAITVLLKILLLAAFIAVIVYMIIAIYNSVLYYKGSGENILYTFIDIIVENSLLAVVIFEIYESVSDFFDGTGKTVQYILNAAISFSAREILLIIFQAKFSSAIEFNEIISISVLIVALSFSSFIISRQNIKKTQ
;
A
#
# COMPACT_ATOMS: atom_id res chain seq x y z
N MET A 1 -22.97 15.70 33.04
CA MET A 1 -23.51 15.63 31.66
C MET A 1 -22.48 15.17 30.61
N ASN A 2 -21.26 14.76 31.00
CA ASN A 2 -20.14 14.49 30.06
C ASN A 2 -19.98 13.01 29.64
N TYR A 3 -20.52 12.05 30.42
CA TYR A 3 -20.34 10.61 30.17
C TYR A 3 -21.07 10.06 28.93
N ARG A 4 -22.11 10.73 28.44
CA ARG A 4 -22.92 10.23 27.34
C ARG A 4 -22.29 10.53 25.97
N PHE A 5 -21.57 11.64 25.85
CA PHE A 5 -20.82 12.01 24.65
C PHE A 5 -19.57 11.15 24.48
N GLU A 6 -18.80 10.95 25.56
CA GLU A 6 -17.59 10.13 25.52
C GLU A 6 -17.85 8.67 25.09
N ASN A 7 -19.02 8.13 25.44
CA ASN A 7 -19.44 6.78 25.02
C ASN A 7 -19.95 6.71 23.57
N LEU A 8 -20.48 7.82 23.03
CA LEU A 8 -20.87 7.91 21.62
C LEU A 8 -19.63 7.99 20.73
N ASP A 9 -18.64 8.78 21.13
CA ASP A 9 -17.38 8.93 20.41
C ASP A 9 -16.62 7.60 20.34
N LYS A 10 -16.53 6.86 21.46
CA LYS A 10 -15.91 5.52 21.47
C LYS A 10 -16.63 4.52 20.56
N LYS A 11 -17.97 4.53 20.54
CA LYS A 11 -18.75 3.65 19.66
C LYS A 11 -18.58 4.01 18.19
N LEU A 12 -18.54 5.30 17.86
CA LEU A 12 -18.35 5.80 16.50
C LEU A 12 -16.94 5.48 15.99
N ILE A 13 -15.91 5.69 16.82
CA ILE A 13 -14.52 5.31 16.50
C ILE A 13 -14.45 3.81 16.23
N ASN A 14 -14.98 2.97 17.14
CA ASN A 14 -14.93 1.52 16.96
C ASN A 14 -15.69 1.05 15.71
N ALA A 15 -16.84 1.68 15.40
CA ALA A 15 -17.58 1.39 14.18
C ALA A 15 -16.77 1.73 12.91
N ILE A 16 -16.10 2.90 12.89
CA ILE A 16 -15.23 3.29 11.78
C ILE A 16 -14.03 2.34 11.65
N THR A 17 -13.41 1.95 12.77
CA THR A 17 -12.31 0.97 12.79
C THR A 17 -12.71 -0.34 12.15
N VAL A 18 -13.84 -0.91 12.59
CA VAL A 18 -14.35 -2.18 12.05
C VAL A 18 -14.67 -2.04 10.58
N LEU A 19 -15.31 -0.94 10.18
CA LEU A 19 -15.64 -0.68 8.77
C LEU A 19 -14.40 -0.59 7.90
N LEU A 20 -13.37 0.13 8.33
CA LEU A 20 -12.08 0.24 7.61
C LEU A 20 -11.37 -1.11 7.51
N LYS A 21 -11.33 -1.89 8.60
CA LYS A 21 -10.74 -3.24 8.59
C LYS A 21 -11.46 -4.16 7.61
N ILE A 22 -12.80 -4.13 7.58
CA ILE A 22 -13.61 -4.91 6.64
C ILE A 22 -13.36 -4.46 5.20
N LEU A 23 -13.32 -3.16 4.94
CA LEU A 23 -13.07 -2.61 3.61
C LEU A 23 -11.69 -3.00 3.08
N LEU A 24 -10.65 -2.92 3.92
CA LEU A 24 -9.29 -3.32 3.55
C LEU A 24 -9.18 -4.82 3.30
N LEU A 25 -9.84 -5.64 4.13
CA LEU A 25 -9.91 -7.08 3.91
C LEU A 25 -10.64 -7.41 2.60
N ALA A 26 -11.74 -6.73 2.31
CA ALA A 26 -12.47 -6.90 1.05
C ALA A 26 -11.63 -6.48 -0.16
N ALA A 27 -10.89 -5.38 -0.07
CA ALA A 27 -9.95 -4.94 -1.10
C ALA A 27 -8.83 -5.97 -1.32
N PHE A 28 -8.26 -6.52 -0.25
CA PHE A 28 -7.27 -7.59 -0.33
C PHE A 28 -7.81 -8.82 -1.05
N ILE A 29 -8.99 -9.31 -0.65
CA ILE A 29 -9.66 -10.45 -1.30
C ILE A 29 -9.92 -10.14 -2.78
N ALA A 30 -10.39 -8.94 -3.11
CA ALA A 30 -10.63 -8.54 -4.49
C ALA A 30 -9.35 -8.57 -5.34
N VAL A 31 -8.21 -8.12 -4.80
CA VAL A 31 -6.91 -8.19 -5.50
C VAL A 31 -6.49 -9.65 -5.74
N ILE A 32 -6.65 -10.53 -4.75
CA ILE A 32 -6.33 -11.96 -4.91
C ILE A 32 -7.22 -12.61 -5.97
N VAL A 33 -8.54 -12.37 -5.91
CA VAL A 33 -9.49 -12.91 -6.89
C VAL A 33 -9.19 -12.37 -8.29
N TYR A 34 -8.93 -11.07 -8.41
CA TYR A 34 -8.54 -10.45 -9.67
C TYR A 34 -7.27 -11.06 -10.24
N MET A 35 -6.24 -11.27 -9.41
CA MET A 35 -4.99 -11.91 -9.83
C MET A 35 -5.22 -13.32 -10.36
N ILE A 36 -6.05 -14.13 -9.69
CA ILE A 36 -6.39 -15.48 -10.15
C ILE A 36 -7.11 -15.43 -11.51
N ILE A 37 -8.09 -14.54 -11.67
CA ILE A 37 -8.83 -14.38 -12.93
C ILE A 37 -7.91 -13.88 -14.04
N ALA A 38 -7.03 -12.92 -13.76
CA ALA A 38 -6.09 -12.37 -14.72
C ALA A 38 -5.10 -13.44 -15.20
N ILE A 39 -4.56 -14.24 -14.28
CA ILE A 39 -3.71 -15.39 -14.60
C ILE A 39 -4.48 -16.39 -15.47
N TYR A 40 -5.68 -16.80 -15.06
CA TYR A 40 -6.50 -17.75 -15.80
C TYR A 40 -6.79 -17.26 -17.23
N ASN A 41 -7.15 -15.99 -17.39
CA ASN A 41 -7.41 -15.39 -18.70
C ASN A 41 -6.14 -15.29 -19.55
N SER A 42 -4.99 -14.97 -18.93
CA SER A 42 -3.69 -14.91 -19.62
C SER A 42 -3.25 -16.28 -20.15
N VAL A 43 -3.69 -17.39 -19.53
CA VAL A 43 -3.37 -18.75 -19.99
C VAL A 43 -4.35 -19.23 -21.07
N LEU A 44 -5.65 -18.95 -20.92
CA LEU A 44 -6.68 -19.48 -21.81
C LEU A 44 -6.87 -18.75 -23.13
N TYR A 45 -6.78 -17.42 -23.10
CA TYR A 45 -7.12 -16.59 -24.27
C TYR A 45 -5.90 -16.21 -25.11
N TYR A 46 -4.69 -16.61 -24.71
CA TYR A 46 -3.48 -16.21 -25.40
C TYR A 46 -3.21 -17.08 -26.62
N LYS A 47 -3.19 -16.43 -27.79
CA LYS A 47 -2.90 -17.05 -29.10
C LYS A 47 -1.51 -16.68 -29.66
N GLY A 48 -0.65 -16.04 -28.86
CA GLY A 48 0.71 -15.62 -29.27
C GLY A 48 1.82 -16.60 -28.87
N SER A 49 3.08 -16.20 -29.10
CA SER A 49 4.29 -16.96 -28.74
C SER A 49 4.47 -17.08 -27.21
N GLY A 50 5.07 -18.18 -26.76
CA GLY A 50 5.21 -18.51 -25.33
C GLY A 50 6.01 -17.50 -24.50
N GLU A 51 6.90 -16.72 -25.11
CA GLU A 51 7.67 -15.66 -24.43
C GLU A 51 6.78 -14.51 -23.95
N ASN A 52 5.81 -14.09 -24.77
CA ASN A 52 4.91 -13.00 -24.38
C ASN A 52 3.94 -13.43 -23.27
N ILE A 53 3.57 -14.72 -23.20
CA ILE A 53 2.75 -15.26 -22.09
C ILE A 53 3.49 -15.13 -20.77
N LEU A 54 4.77 -15.50 -20.76
CA LEU A 54 5.64 -15.38 -19.59
C LEU A 54 5.75 -13.94 -19.11
N TYR A 55 5.90 -12.99 -20.03
CA TYR A 55 6.00 -11.57 -19.68
C TYR A 55 4.69 -11.02 -19.11
N THR A 56 3.54 -11.26 -19.76
CA THR A 56 2.24 -10.83 -19.24
C THR A 56 1.94 -11.47 -17.88
N PHE A 57 2.28 -12.74 -17.70
CA PHE A 57 2.10 -13.45 -16.43
C PHE A 57 2.94 -12.85 -15.30
N ILE A 58 4.21 -12.55 -15.55
CA ILE A 58 5.10 -11.91 -14.57
C ILE A 58 4.59 -10.53 -14.20
N ASP A 59 4.15 -9.72 -15.18
CA ASP A 59 3.67 -8.36 -14.95
C ASP A 59 2.41 -8.36 -14.07
N ILE A 60 1.42 -9.21 -14.41
CA ILE A 60 0.21 -9.40 -13.61
C ILE A 60 0.56 -9.81 -12.18
N ILE A 61 1.49 -10.75 -12.00
CA ILE A 61 1.83 -11.22 -10.65
C ILE A 61 2.57 -10.14 -9.86
N VAL A 62 3.57 -9.51 -10.45
CA VAL A 62 4.38 -8.49 -9.76
C VAL A 62 3.51 -7.32 -9.35
N GLU A 63 2.69 -6.79 -10.25
CA GLU A 63 1.86 -5.62 -9.97
C GLU A 63 0.82 -5.88 -8.88
N ASN A 64 0.12 -7.02 -8.96
CA ASN A 64 -0.91 -7.38 -8.00
C ASN A 64 -0.32 -7.83 -6.65
N SER A 65 0.85 -8.48 -6.65
CA SER A 65 1.55 -8.86 -5.41
C SER A 65 2.04 -7.62 -4.66
N LEU A 66 2.62 -6.65 -5.36
CA LEU A 66 3.03 -5.39 -4.75
C LEU A 66 1.81 -4.61 -4.21
N LEU A 67 0.69 -4.63 -4.92
CA LEU A 67 -0.56 -4.02 -4.43
C LEU A 67 -1.06 -4.71 -3.15
N ALA A 68 -1.01 -6.04 -3.10
CA ALA A 68 -1.41 -6.82 -1.94
C ALA A 68 -0.53 -6.50 -0.70
N VAL A 69 0.78 -6.35 -0.88
CA VAL A 69 1.71 -5.93 0.18
C VAL A 69 1.32 -4.55 0.73
N VAL A 70 1.06 -3.57 -0.14
CA VAL A 70 0.66 -2.22 0.30
C VAL A 70 -0.67 -2.24 1.05
N ILE A 71 -1.66 -3.01 0.59
CA ILE A 71 -2.95 -3.14 1.31
C ILE A 71 -2.72 -3.72 2.71
N PHE A 72 -1.82 -4.70 2.83
CA PHE A 72 -1.48 -5.30 4.12
C PHE A 72 -0.79 -4.29 5.05
N GLU A 73 0.15 -3.49 4.56
CA GLU A 73 0.79 -2.44 5.35
C GLU A 73 -0.19 -1.34 5.80
N ILE A 74 -1.14 -0.96 4.94
CA ILE A 74 -2.22 -0.05 5.31
C ILE A 74 -3.12 -0.69 6.39
N TYR A 75 -3.42 -1.98 6.28
CA TYR A 75 -4.19 -2.71 7.28
C TYR A 75 -3.51 -2.71 8.65
N GLU A 76 -2.22 -3.05 8.72
CA GLU A 76 -1.45 -3.00 9.96
C GLU A 76 -1.41 -1.57 10.53
N SER A 77 -1.14 -0.58 9.67
CA SER A 77 -1.13 0.84 10.05
C SER A 77 -2.46 1.30 10.65
N VAL A 78 -3.58 0.87 10.07
CA VAL A 78 -4.93 1.17 10.56
C VAL A 78 -5.23 0.42 11.86
N SER A 79 -4.85 -0.85 11.98
CA SER A 79 -5.05 -1.60 13.23
C SER A 79 -4.30 -0.93 14.38
N ASP A 80 -3.01 -0.67 14.19
CA ASP A 80 -2.13 -0.08 15.20
C ASP A 80 -2.56 1.34 15.59
N PHE A 81 -3.15 2.10 14.66
CA PHE A 81 -3.72 3.42 14.93
C PHE A 81 -4.84 3.35 15.96
N PHE A 82 -5.80 2.47 15.73
CA PHE A 82 -6.97 2.35 16.60
C PHE A 82 -6.67 1.62 17.91
N ASP A 83 -5.63 0.79 17.95
CA ASP A 83 -5.11 0.17 19.17
C ASP A 83 -4.33 1.16 20.06
N GLY A 84 -4.16 2.43 19.62
CA GLY A 84 -3.69 3.52 20.46
C GLY A 84 -2.18 3.54 20.72
N THR A 85 -1.39 2.87 19.87
CA THR A 85 0.06 2.70 20.04
C THR A 85 0.90 3.99 19.85
N GLY A 86 0.27 5.13 19.57
CA GLY A 86 0.90 6.46 19.54
C GLY A 86 1.84 6.73 18.35
N LYS A 87 1.97 5.78 17.41
CA LYS A 87 2.87 5.88 16.24
C LYS A 87 2.14 6.09 14.91
N THR A 88 0.86 6.47 14.94
CA THR A 88 -0.03 6.63 13.78
C THR A 88 0.61 7.33 12.59
N VAL A 89 1.22 8.50 12.83
CA VAL A 89 1.79 9.32 11.76
C VAL A 89 3.00 8.63 11.14
N GLN A 90 3.78 7.90 11.93
CA GLN A 90 4.93 7.14 11.44
C GLN A 90 4.47 5.97 10.56
N TYR A 91 3.37 5.29 10.92
CA TYR A 91 2.80 4.23 10.10
C TYR A 91 2.23 4.74 8.77
N ILE A 92 1.50 5.86 8.79
CA ILE A 92 1.01 6.50 7.56
C ILE A 92 2.17 6.88 6.64
N LEU A 93 3.25 7.44 7.19
CA LEU A 93 4.44 7.79 6.42
C LEU A 93 5.13 6.54 5.85
N ASN A 94 5.22 5.46 6.62
CA ASN A 94 5.80 4.19 6.14
C ASN A 94 4.95 3.59 5.01
N ALA A 95 3.63 3.57 5.14
CA ALA A 95 2.71 3.11 4.09
C ALA A 95 2.84 3.97 2.81
N ALA A 96 2.96 5.30 2.96
CA ALA A 96 3.17 6.20 1.84
C ALA A 96 4.54 5.99 1.15
N ILE A 97 5.60 5.71 1.93
CA ILE A 97 6.92 5.37 1.39
C ILE A 97 6.86 4.07 0.61
N SER A 98 6.22 3.04 1.15
CA SER A 98 6.09 1.74 0.49
C SER A 98 5.24 1.81 -0.78
N PHE A 99 4.12 2.54 -0.75
CA PHE A 99 3.33 2.81 -1.95
C PHE A 99 4.16 3.55 -3.02
N SER A 100 4.91 4.58 -2.63
CA SER A 100 5.79 5.30 -3.56
C SER A 100 6.91 4.41 -4.11
N ALA A 101 7.49 3.55 -3.27
CA ALA A 101 8.52 2.60 -3.68
C ALA A 101 7.97 1.55 -4.65
N ARG A 102 6.72 1.08 -4.44
CA ARG A 102 6.00 0.22 -5.38
C ARG A 102 5.91 0.86 -6.75
N GLU A 103 5.54 2.13 -6.85
CA GLU A 103 5.42 2.81 -8.15
C GLU A 103 6.76 2.85 -8.89
N ILE A 104 7.87 3.10 -8.20
CA ILE A 104 9.21 3.03 -8.83
C ILE A 104 9.50 1.63 -9.36
N LEU A 105 9.17 0.57 -8.61
CA LEU A 105 9.35 -0.80 -9.07
C LEU A 105 8.52 -1.07 -10.32
N LEU A 106 7.25 -0.65 -10.35
CA LEU A 106 6.39 -0.83 -11.52
C LEU A 106 6.95 -0.12 -12.75
N ILE A 107 7.41 1.13 -12.61
CA ILE A 107 8.00 1.87 -13.72
C ILE A 107 9.26 1.14 -14.25
N ILE A 108 10.11 0.61 -13.36
CA ILE A 108 11.30 -0.16 -13.76
C ILE A 108 10.92 -1.48 -14.46
N PHE A 109 9.90 -2.17 -13.96
CA PHE A 109 9.41 -3.40 -14.59
C PHE A 109 8.79 -3.12 -15.96
N GLN A 110 7.92 -2.11 -16.07
CA GLN A 110 7.30 -1.71 -17.34
C GLN A 110 8.33 -1.22 -18.36
N ALA A 111 9.34 -0.46 -17.92
CA ALA A 111 10.46 -0.03 -18.74
C ALA A 111 11.29 -1.18 -19.34
N LYS A 112 11.33 -2.33 -18.67
CA LYS A 112 12.00 -3.52 -19.22
C LYS A 112 11.22 -4.12 -20.40
N PHE A 113 9.91 -3.87 -20.47
CA PHE A 113 9.00 -4.43 -21.47
C PHE A 113 8.58 -3.42 -22.55
N SER A 114 8.63 -2.12 -22.25
CA SER A 114 8.34 -1.02 -23.16
C SER A 114 9.56 -0.10 -23.27
N SER A 115 10.07 0.13 -24.47
CA SER A 115 11.34 0.83 -24.75
C SER A 115 11.39 2.32 -24.35
N ALA A 116 10.44 2.81 -23.57
CA ALA A 116 10.38 4.18 -23.07
C ALA A 116 10.39 4.17 -21.53
N ILE A 117 11.52 4.58 -20.94
CA ILE A 117 11.58 4.91 -19.52
C ILE A 117 11.18 6.37 -19.36
N GLU A 118 10.10 6.62 -18.63
CA GLU A 118 9.75 7.98 -18.19
C GLU A 118 10.59 8.38 -16.97
N PHE A 119 11.85 8.76 -17.20
CA PHE A 119 12.79 9.16 -16.14
C PHE A 119 12.25 10.27 -15.22
N ASN A 120 11.37 11.13 -15.74
CA ASN A 120 10.74 12.20 -14.97
C ASN A 120 9.85 11.67 -13.84
N GLU A 121 9.14 10.56 -14.06
CA GLU A 121 8.27 9.95 -13.05
C GLU A 121 9.12 9.36 -11.92
N ILE A 122 10.18 8.61 -12.27
CA ILE A 122 11.11 8.03 -11.30
C ILE A 122 11.72 9.11 -10.41
N ILE A 123 12.18 10.22 -11.00
CA ILE A 123 12.77 11.34 -10.25
C ILE A 123 11.73 11.96 -9.31
N SER A 124 10.50 12.20 -9.80
CA SER A 124 9.44 12.83 -9.02
C SER A 124 9.06 11.98 -7.80
N ILE A 125 8.91 10.67 -7.99
CA ILE A 125 8.58 9.74 -6.89
C ILE A 125 9.78 9.58 -5.93
N SER A 126 11.01 9.60 -6.45
CA SER A 126 12.22 9.55 -5.61
C SER A 126 12.31 10.77 -4.68
N VAL A 127 12.02 11.97 -5.18
CA VAL A 127 11.95 13.19 -4.36
C VAL A 127 10.88 13.08 -3.28
N LEU A 128 9.71 12.52 -3.61
CA LEU A 128 8.64 12.27 -2.65
C LEU A 128 9.08 11.29 -1.54
N ILE A 129 9.73 10.17 -1.89
CA ILE A 129 10.25 9.20 -0.91
C ILE A 129 11.25 9.86 0.04
N VAL A 130 12.15 10.70 -0.48
CA VAL A 130 13.13 11.42 0.35
C VAL A 130 12.41 12.36 1.32
N ALA A 131 11.42 13.11 0.85
CA ALA A 131 10.63 14.02 1.69
C ALA A 131 9.85 13.28 2.78
N LEU A 132 9.21 12.16 2.45
CA LEU A 132 8.49 11.31 3.40
C LEU A 132 9.44 10.66 4.42
N SER A 133 10.59 10.16 3.96
CA SER A 133 11.62 9.56 4.82
C SER A 133 12.19 10.58 5.81
N PHE A 134 12.45 11.80 5.34
CA PHE A 134 12.93 12.88 6.20
C PHE A 134 11.87 13.30 7.23
N SER A 135 10.60 13.36 6.83
CA SER A 135 9.47 13.62 7.72
C SER A 135 9.34 12.54 8.79
N SER A 136 9.45 11.27 8.40
CA SER A 136 9.40 10.11 9.31
C SER A 136 10.56 10.15 10.31
N PHE A 137 11.77 10.48 9.84
CA PHE A 137 12.96 10.64 10.69
C PHE A 137 12.78 11.73 11.76
N ILE A 138 12.26 12.90 11.39
CA ILE A 138 12.01 14.00 12.34
C ILE A 138 11.02 13.56 13.41
N ILE A 139 9.90 12.97 13.01
CA ILE A 139 8.83 12.55 13.92
C ILE A 139 9.33 11.44 14.86
N SER A 140 10.05 10.47 14.33
CA SER A 140 10.67 9.40 15.13
C SER A 140 11.58 9.97 16.21
N ARG A 141 12.43 10.96 15.87
CA ARG A 141 13.35 11.60 16.82
C ARG A 141 12.63 12.44 17.89
N GLN A 142 11.51 13.07 17.55
CA GLN A 142 10.69 13.83 18.52
C GLN A 142 10.00 12.90 19.52
N ASN A 143 9.55 11.73 19.09
CA ASN A 143 8.92 10.75 19.98
C ASN A 143 9.91 10.15 20.98
N ILE A 144 11.17 9.94 20.59
CA ILE A 144 12.23 9.48 21.52
C ILE A 144 12.49 10.49 22.64
N LYS A 145 12.42 11.80 22.36
CA LYS A 145 12.64 12.86 23.36
C LYS A 145 11.51 13.01 24.38
N LYS A 146 10.29 12.53 24.09
CA LYS A 146 9.15 12.62 25.03
C LYS A 146 9.14 11.51 26.08
N THR A 147 9.94 10.45 25.88
CA THR A 147 9.99 9.28 26.75
C THR A 147 11.18 9.32 27.73
N GLN A 148 12.02 10.36 27.67
CA GLN A 148 13.08 10.67 28.63
C GLN A 148 12.66 11.85 29.50
#